data_AF-A0A0A6CYS4-F1
#
_entry.id   AF-A0A0A6CYS4-F1
#
_cell.length_a   1.000
_cell.length_b   1.000
_cell.length_c   1.000
_cell.angle_alpha   90.00
_cell.angle_beta   90.00
_cell.angle_gamma   90.00
#
_symmetry.space_group_name_H-M   'P 1'
#
loop_
_entity.id
_entity.type
_entity.pdbx_description
1 polymer ?
#
loop_
_entity_poly.entity_id
_entity_poly.type
_entity_poly.pdbx_seq_one_letter_code
_entity_poly.pdbx_strand_id
1 'polypeptide(L)'
;MTRTCLDCTTPVTRQSKTGRCRSCAARHNHRDPAFVARLHAASATGKRTPEARAKARESTLRREAERKDDPAWRAYKVAAGKRLRALYDSSSDARAANLAKRAIVGEKNSRRTLGWLPDRLRREYESARTMFGAAEAKRIMMTELTPFERQMARIAGGAQLVAAPDTRTGGPAYTLGGISSGML
;
A
#
# COMPACT_ATOMS: atom_id res chain seq x y z
N MET A 1 31.84 15.76 -33.14
CA MET A 1 32.36 14.38 -33.22
C MET A 1 31.81 13.55 -32.08
N THR A 2 30.93 12.61 -32.39
CA THR A 2 30.43 11.57 -31.47
C THR A 2 31.47 10.45 -31.36
N ARG A 3 31.56 9.81 -30.20
CA ARG A 3 32.41 8.61 -29.99
C ARG A 3 31.49 7.40 -29.88
N THR A 4 31.98 6.19 -30.14
CA THR A 4 31.20 4.97 -29.92
C THR A 4 31.31 4.53 -28.46
N CYS A 5 30.24 3.98 -27.90
CA CYS A 5 30.25 3.42 -26.55
C CYS A 5 31.29 2.29 -26.44
N LEU A 6 31.97 2.19 -25.30
CA LEU A 6 32.97 1.14 -25.06
C LEU A 6 32.40 -0.29 -25.07
N ASP A 7 31.13 -0.46 -24.66
CA ASP A 7 30.53 -1.80 -24.51
C ASP A 7 29.45 -2.10 -25.57
N CYS A 8 29.12 -1.15 -26.46
CA CYS A 8 28.11 -1.35 -27.50
C CYS A 8 28.28 -0.36 -28.67
N THR A 9 27.50 -0.53 -29.73
CA THR A 9 27.56 0.33 -30.94
C THR A 9 26.86 1.69 -30.80
N THR A 10 26.26 1.98 -29.64
CA THR A 10 25.49 3.21 -29.43
C THR A 10 26.42 4.44 -29.44
N PRO A 11 26.10 5.51 -30.19
CA PRO A 11 26.89 6.73 -30.17
C PRO A 11 26.76 7.44 -28.83
N VAL A 12 27.88 7.96 -28.33
CA VAL A 12 27.98 8.74 -27.10
C VAL A 12 28.51 10.14 -27.39
N THR A 13 27.99 11.10 -26.64
CA THR A 13 28.44 12.49 -26.73
C THR A 13 29.89 12.61 -26.27
N ARG A 14 30.63 13.57 -26.82
CA ARG A 14 32.03 13.82 -26.45
C ARG A 14 32.19 14.08 -24.94
N GLN A 15 31.15 14.62 -24.30
CA GLN A 15 31.10 14.94 -22.87
C GLN A 15 30.91 13.72 -21.95
N SER A 16 30.67 12.52 -22.49
CA SER A 16 30.60 11.31 -21.65
C SER A 16 31.98 11.01 -21.04
N LYS A 17 32.09 11.21 -19.72
CA LYS A 17 33.31 10.94 -18.96
C LYS A 17 33.64 9.45 -18.86
N THR A 18 32.62 8.59 -18.95
CA THR A 18 32.77 7.14 -18.80
C THR A 18 33.09 6.43 -20.10
N GLY A 19 32.96 7.12 -21.25
CA GLY A 19 33.02 6.51 -22.59
C GLY A 19 31.88 5.54 -22.87
N ARG A 20 30.89 5.41 -21.97
CA ARG A 20 29.78 4.47 -22.08
C ARG A 20 28.46 5.18 -22.33
N CYS A 21 27.54 4.49 -23.02
CA CYS A 21 26.17 4.95 -23.14
C CYS A 21 25.46 4.81 -21.79
N ARG A 22 24.31 5.49 -21.62
CA ARG A 22 23.57 5.50 -20.34
C ARG A 22 23.22 4.08 -19.85
N SER A 23 22.86 3.18 -20.77
CA SER A 23 22.51 1.79 -20.43
C SER A 23 23.73 1.00 -19.96
N CYS A 24 24.85 1.07 -20.70
CA CYS A 24 26.06 0.33 -20.37
C CYS A 24 26.75 0.89 -19.12
N ALA A 25 26.75 2.21 -18.93
CA ALA A 25 27.24 2.85 -17.71
C ALA A 25 26.42 2.40 -16.48
N ALA A 26 25.09 2.36 -16.58
CA ALA A 26 24.25 1.84 -15.51
C ALA A 26 24.56 0.37 -15.21
N ARG A 27 24.61 -0.50 -16.23
CA ARG A 27 24.98 -1.91 -16.06
C ARG A 27 26.35 -2.09 -15.42
N HIS A 28 27.34 -1.31 -15.83
CA HIS A 28 28.68 -1.33 -15.27
C HIS A 28 28.67 -0.95 -13.78
N ASN A 29 28.02 0.15 -13.41
CA ASN A 29 27.92 0.58 -12.01
C ASN A 29 27.14 -0.43 -11.16
N HIS A 30 26.09 -1.05 -11.69
CA HIS A 30 25.30 -2.07 -10.99
C HIS A 30 26.03 -3.41 -10.82
N ARG A 31 27.18 -3.63 -11.47
CA ARG A 31 28.05 -4.79 -11.20
C ARG A 31 28.93 -4.58 -9.97
N ASP A 32 29.17 -3.34 -9.56
CA ASP A 32 29.93 -3.03 -8.34
C ASP A 32 29.03 -3.17 -7.09
N PRO A 33 29.26 -4.17 -6.23
CA PRO A 33 28.46 -4.36 -5.02
C PRO A 33 28.56 -3.16 -4.06
N ALA A 34 29.68 -2.44 -4.03
CA ALA A 34 29.84 -1.26 -3.17
C ALA A 34 29.01 -0.07 -3.66
N PHE A 35 28.90 0.13 -4.98
CA PHE A 35 27.97 1.09 -5.56
C PHE A 35 26.52 0.74 -5.24
N VAL A 36 26.13 -0.53 -5.43
CA VAL A 36 24.77 -1.00 -5.14
C VAL A 36 24.43 -0.80 -3.65
N ALA A 37 25.34 -1.14 -2.73
CA ALA A 37 25.16 -0.93 -1.30
C ALA A 37 24.96 0.56 -0.95
N ARG A 38 25.77 1.47 -1.51
CA ARG A 38 25.60 2.93 -1.31
C ARG A 38 24.26 3.43 -1.83
N LEU A 39 23.81 2.93 -2.98
CA LEU A 39 22.52 3.29 -3.56
C LEU A 39 21.34 2.82 -2.69
N HIS A 40 21.42 1.61 -2.13
CA HIS A 40 20.44 1.13 -1.15
C HIS A 40 20.44 1.95 0.13
N ALA A 41 21.61 2.29 0.68
CA ALA A 41 21.74 3.13 1.87
C ALA A 41 21.14 4.53 1.65
N ALA A 42 21.45 5.17 0.52
CA ALA A 42 20.88 6.47 0.14
C ALA A 42 19.35 6.41 -0.06
N SER A 43 18.86 5.32 -0.64
CA SER A 43 17.41 5.10 -0.81
C SER A 43 16.70 4.90 0.53
N ALA A 44 17.37 4.29 1.52
CA ALA A 44 16.86 4.10 2.86
C ALA A 44 16.85 5.41 3.66
N THR A 45 17.87 6.27 3.51
CA THR A 45 17.94 7.57 4.21
C THR A 45 16.91 8.56 3.67
N GLY A 46 16.70 8.61 2.35
CA GLY A 46 15.76 9.54 1.70
C GLY A 46 14.29 9.33 2.07
N LYS A 47 13.93 8.26 2.77
CA LYS A 47 12.54 7.97 3.22
C LYS A 47 12.35 8.02 4.74
N ARG A 48 13.34 8.50 5.50
CA ARG A 48 13.29 8.48 6.98
C ARG A 48 12.23 9.43 7.55
N THR A 49 12.12 10.64 7.00
CA THR A 49 11.15 11.65 7.47
C THR A 49 9.74 11.39 6.91
N PRO A 50 8.67 11.68 7.68
CA PRO A 50 7.30 11.68 7.16
C PRO A 50 7.11 12.56 5.92
N GLU A 51 7.75 13.73 5.89
CA GLU A 51 7.67 14.70 4.78
C GLU A 51 8.26 14.14 3.48
N ALA A 52 9.47 13.58 3.52
CA ALA A 52 10.07 12.95 2.34
C ALA A 52 9.23 11.77 1.82
N ARG A 53 8.56 11.01 2.72
CA ARG A 53 7.60 9.97 2.34
C ARG A 53 6.37 10.55 1.66
N ALA A 54 5.82 11.65 2.17
CA ALA A 54 4.68 12.34 1.58
C ALA A 54 5.02 12.87 0.18
N LYS A 55 6.16 13.55 0.01
CA LYS A 55 6.63 14.05 -1.28
C LYS A 55 6.87 12.95 -2.30
N ALA A 56 7.47 11.83 -1.87
CA ALA A 56 7.65 10.67 -2.74
C ALA A 56 6.30 10.08 -3.19
N ARG A 57 5.33 9.99 -2.27
CA ARG A 57 3.97 9.52 -2.58
C ARG A 57 3.26 10.46 -3.55
N GLU A 58 3.30 11.76 -3.29
CA GLU A 58 2.72 12.80 -4.15
C GLU A 58 3.28 12.71 -5.57
N SER A 59 4.62 12.64 -5.71
CA SER A 59 5.26 12.52 -7.02
C SER A 59 4.84 11.25 -7.79
N THR A 60 4.56 10.17 -7.07
CA THR A 60 4.09 8.91 -7.66
C THR A 60 2.65 9.06 -8.12
N LEU A 61 1.77 9.58 -7.26
CA LEU A 61 0.37 9.82 -7.58
C LEU A 61 0.21 10.78 -8.76
N ARG A 62 1.04 11.84 -8.83
CA ARG A 62 1.03 12.79 -9.94
C ARG A 62 1.34 12.11 -11.27
N ARG A 63 2.41 11.30 -11.32
CA ARG A 63 2.79 10.54 -12.53
C ARG A 63 1.73 9.51 -12.93
N GLU A 64 1.06 8.91 -11.95
CA GLU A 64 -0.03 7.98 -12.22
C GLU A 64 -1.26 8.71 -12.77
N ALA A 65 -1.60 9.88 -12.23
CA ALA A 65 -2.68 10.73 -12.73
C ALA A 65 -2.42 11.18 -14.17
N GLU A 66 -1.21 11.67 -14.45
CA GLU A 66 -0.76 12.11 -15.79
C GLU A 66 -0.89 11.01 -16.86
N ARG A 67 -0.84 9.73 -16.47
CA ARG A 67 -0.82 8.58 -17.38
C ARG A 67 -2.04 7.68 -17.24
N LYS A 68 -3.05 8.08 -16.47
CA LYS A 68 -4.19 7.21 -16.13
C LYS A 68 -4.92 6.74 -17.38
N ASP A 69 -5.09 7.63 -18.34
CA ASP A 69 -5.88 7.37 -19.55
C ASP A 69 -5.03 6.87 -20.73
N ASP A 70 -3.70 6.94 -20.62
CA ASP A 70 -2.76 6.45 -21.64
C ASP A 70 -2.91 4.93 -21.85
N PRO A 71 -3.41 4.47 -23.02
CA PRO A 71 -3.59 3.05 -23.31
C PRO A 71 -2.27 2.27 -23.33
N ALA A 72 -1.17 2.89 -23.77
CA ALA A 72 0.14 2.25 -23.83
C ALA A 72 0.70 2.05 -22.42
N TRP A 73 0.51 3.01 -21.52
CA TRP A 73 0.86 2.85 -20.11
C TRP A 73 0.05 1.75 -19.42
N ARG A 74 -1.26 1.69 -19.68
CA ARG A 74 -2.12 0.60 -19.18
C ARG A 74 -1.65 -0.76 -19.66
N ALA A 75 -1.38 -0.91 -20.96
CA ALA A 75 -0.85 -2.14 -21.55
C ALA A 75 0.50 -2.53 -20.93
N TYR A 76 1.40 -1.57 -20.74
CA TYR A 76 2.68 -1.79 -20.06
C TYR A 76 2.50 -2.31 -18.63
N LYS A 77 1.60 -1.72 -17.83
CA LYS A 77 1.32 -2.17 -16.46
C LYS A 77 0.78 -3.60 -16.42
N VAL A 78 -0.12 -3.95 -17.35
CA VAL A 78 -0.63 -5.32 -17.49
C VAL A 78 0.51 -6.29 -17.83
N ALA A 79 1.34 -5.96 -18.82
CA ALA A 79 2.48 -6.79 -19.22
C ALA A 79 3.51 -6.96 -18.09
N ALA A 80 3.84 -5.87 -17.38
CA ALA A 80 4.73 -5.90 -16.23
C ALA A 80 4.17 -6.78 -15.10
N GLY A 81 2.87 -6.69 -14.83
CA GLY A 81 2.19 -7.55 -13.85
C GLY A 81 2.25 -9.03 -14.22
N LYS A 82 2.03 -9.38 -15.50
CA LYS A 82 2.16 -10.75 -16.00
C LYS A 82 3.59 -11.28 -15.84
N ARG A 83 4.60 -10.48 -16.18
CA ARG A 83 6.02 -10.86 -16.00
C ARG A 83 6.36 -11.09 -14.52
N LEU A 84 5.91 -10.20 -13.64
CA LEU A 84 6.13 -10.34 -12.20
C LEU A 84 5.49 -11.62 -11.67
N ARG A 85 4.28 -11.94 -12.14
CA ARG A 85 3.60 -13.19 -11.76
C ARG A 85 4.34 -14.43 -12.25
N ALA A 86 4.79 -14.43 -13.51
CA ALA A 86 5.60 -15.52 -14.05
C ALA A 86 6.89 -15.75 -13.24
N LEU A 87 7.54 -14.68 -12.76
CA LEU A 87 8.71 -14.78 -11.87
C LEU A 87 8.40 -15.41 -10.50
N TYR A 88 7.19 -15.21 -9.97
CA TYR A 88 6.79 -15.87 -8.73
C TYR A 88 6.40 -17.33 -8.97
N ASP A 89 5.81 -17.62 -10.13
CA ASP A 89 5.37 -18.97 -10.49
C ASP A 89 6.53 -19.85 -11.02
N SER A 90 7.70 -19.27 -11.30
CA SER A 90 8.86 -20.00 -11.85
C SER A 90 9.65 -20.83 -10.85
N SER A 91 9.37 -20.72 -9.53
CA SER A 91 9.93 -21.64 -8.52
C SER A 91 8.95 -21.89 -7.38
N SER A 92 8.98 -23.09 -6.81
CA SER A 92 8.17 -23.47 -5.64
C SER A 92 8.39 -22.51 -4.47
N ASP A 93 9.64 -22.12 -4.23
CA ASP A 93 10.04 -21.29 -3.09
C ASP A 93 9.58 -19.83 -3.28
N ALA A 94 9.72 -19.28 -4.49
CA ALA A 94 9.20 -17.96 -4.80
C ALA A 94 7.67 -17.92 -4.70
N ARG A 95 6.99 -19.00 -5.13
CA ARG A 95 5.54 -19.13 -5.00
C ARG A 95 5.11 -19.21 -3.54
N ALA A 96 5.76 -20.04 -2.73
CA ALA A 96 5.48 -20.17 -1.29
C ALA A 96 5.71 -18.83 -0.57
N ALA A 97 6.82 -18.15 -0.84
CA ALA A 97 7.12 -16.83 -0.27
C ALA A 97 6.10 -15.76 -0.70
N ASN A 98 5.61 -15.82 -1.93
CA ASN A 98 4.56 -14.92 -2.41
C ASN A 98 3.22 -15.18 -1.69
N LEU A 99 2.81 -16.44 -1.55
CA LEU A 99 1.59 -16.82 -0.83
C LEU A 99 1.65 -16.38 0.63
N ALA A 100 2.76 -16.59 1.32
CA ALA A 100 2.97 -16.13 2.69
C ALA A 100 2.83 -14.60 2.80
N LYS A 101 3.46 -13.84 1.90
CA LYS A 101 3.31 -12.37 1.86
C LYS A 101 1.85 -11.95 1.63
N ARG A 102 1.13 -12.64 0.73
CA ARG A 102 -0.29 -12.34 0.46
C ARG A 102 -1.18 -12.67 1.66
N ALA A 103 -0.89 -13.73 2.40
CA ALA A 103 -1.60 -14.07 3.63
C ALA A 103 -1.44 -12.96 4.68
N ILE A 104 -0.21 -12.50 4.94
CA ILE A 104 0.07 -11.40 5.90
C ILE A 104 -0.64 -10.11 5.49
N VAL A 105 -0.57 -9.74 4.20
CA VAL A 105 -1.25 -8.54 3.69
C VAL A 105 -2.77 -8.69 3.77
N GLY A 106 -3.29 -9.88 3.44
CA GLY A 106 -4.71 -10.21 3.53
C GLY A 106 -5.22 -10.07 4.97
N GLU A 107 -4.49 -10.63 5.93
CA GLU A 107 -4.81 -10.52 7.36
C GLU A 107 -4.78 -9.06 7.83
N LYS A 108 -3.73 -8.30 7.48
CA LYS A 108 -3.64 -6.88 7.83
C LYS A 108 -4.80 -6.07 7.25
N ASN A 109 -5.18 -6.34 6.00
CA ASN A 109 -6.32 -5.70 5.37
C ASN A 109 -7.63 -6.09 6.06
N SER A 110 -7.83 -7.38 6.35
CA SER A 110 -9.00 -7.90 7.05
C SER A 110 -9.15 -7.28 8.44
N ARG A 111 -8.07 -7.22 9.24
CA ARG A 111 -8.05 -6.53 10.54
C ARG A 111 -8.41 -5.05 10.41
N ARG A 112 -7.94 -4.38 9.37
CA ARG A 112 -8.25 -2.96 9.13
C ARG A 112 -9.71 -2.75 8.71
N THR A 113 -10.26 -3.60 7.85
CA THR A 113 -11.62 -3.42 7.31
C THR A 113 -12.71 -4.01 8.20
N LEU A 114 -12.41 -5.09 8.92
CA LEU A 114 -13.33 -5.84 9.78
C LEU A 114 -12.90 -5.76 11.25
N GLY A 115 -12.06 -4.79 11.62
CA GLY A 115 -11.64 -4.58 13.01
C GLY A 115 -12.79 -4.22 13.95
N TRP A 116 -13.92 -3.76 13.39
CA TRP A 116 -15.15 -3.51 14.12
C TRP A 116 -15.95 -4.80 14.42
N LEU A 117 -15.65 -5.90 13.73
CA LEU A 117 -16.39 -7.15 13.81
C LEU A 117 -15.59 -8.21 14.59
N PRO A 118 -16.17 -8.79 15.65
CA PRO A 118 -15.55 -9.89 16.41
C PRO A 118 -15.21 -11.08 15.51
N ASP A 119 -14.11 -11.76 15.81
CA ASP A 119 -13.59 -12.86 14.97
C ASP A 119 -14.62 -13.98 14.76
N ARG A 120 -15.45 -14.27 15.78
CA ARG A 120 -16.53 -15.27 15.71
C ARG A 120 -17.55 -15.01 14.61
N LEU A 121 -17.84 -13.74 14.30
CA LEU A 121 -18.86 -13.33 13.32
C LEU A 121 -18.28 -13.11 11.92
N ARG A 122 -16.96 -13.21 11.73
CA ARG A 122 -16.34 -12.87 10.43
C ARG A 122 -16.75 -13.81 9.30
N ARG A 123 -16.88 -15.11 9.59
CA ARG A 123 -17.35 -16.09 8.60
C ARG A 123 -18.80 -15.81 8.19
N GLU A 124 -19.65 -15.48 9.16
CA GLU A 124 -21.05 -15.14 8.91
C GLU A 124 -21.18 -13.84 8.11
N TYR A 125 -20.35 -12.84 8.40
CA TYR A 125 -20.28 -11.62 7.59
C TYR A 125 -19.86 -11.89 6.14
N GLU A 126 -18.89 -12.77 5.89
CA GLU A 126 -18.48 -13.11 4.53
C GLU A 126 -19.60 -13.80 3.74
N SER A 127 -20.31 -14.72 4.39
CA SER A 127 -21.51 -15.36 3.83
C SER A 127 -22.61 -14.34 3.55
N ALA A 128 -22.96 -13.51 4.54
CA ALA A 128 -23.98 -12.47 4.42
C ALA A 128 -23.61 -11.42 3.36
N ARG A 129 -22.34 -11.03 3.27
CA ARG A 129 -21.85 -10.08 2.27
C ARG A 129 -22.00 -10.61 0.85
N THR A 130 -21.81 -11.92 0.66
CA THR A 130 -21.97 -12.56 -0.64
C THR A 130 -23.43 -12.58 -1.08
N MET A 131 -24.36 -12.75 -0.14
CA MET A 131 -25.81 -12.80 -0.42
C MET A 131 -26.45 -11.41 -0.53
N PHE A 132 -26.11 -10.49 0.37
CA PHE A 132 -26.84 -9.22 0.55
C PHE A 132 -26.00 -7.97 0.25
N GLY A 133 -24.71 -8.13 -0.04
CA GLY A 133 -23.77 -7.04 -0.19
C GLY A 133 -23.21 -6.52 1.14
N ALA A 134 -22.20 -5.66 1.06
CA ALA A 134 -21.40 -5.27 2.23
C ALA A 134 -22.15 -4.37 3.23
N ALA A 135 -22.96 -3.44 2.73
CA ALA A 135 -23.74 -2.53 3.58
C ALA A 135 -24.79 -3.31 4.38
N GLU A 136 -25.48 -4.24 3.73
CA GLU A 136 -26.54 -4.99 4.39
C GLU A 136 -26.00 -6.03 5.37
N ALA A 137 -24.96 -6.77 4.98
CA ALA A 137 -24.26 -7.67 5.89
C ALA A 137 -23.76 -6.94 7.15
N LYS A 138 -23.32 -5.69 7.02
CA LYS A 138 -22.92 -4.88 8.17
C LYS A 138 -24.10 -4.55 9.10
N ARG A 139 -25.28 -4.22 8.55
CA ARG A 139 -26.49 -3.97 9.35
C ARG A 139 -26.92 -5.22 10.11
N ILE A 140 -26.95 -6.37 9.44
CA ILE A 140 -27.31 -7.66 10.04
C ILE A 140 -26.34 -8.00 11.18
N MET A 141 -25.03 -7.94 10.94
CA MET A 141 -24.07 -8.29 12.00
C MET A 141 -24.14 -7.33 13.19
N MET A 142 -24.47 -6.04 12.99
CA MET A 142 -24.56 -5.07 14.07
C MET A 142 -25.72 -5.32 15.05
N THR A 143 -26.80 -6.01 14.63
CA THR A 143 -27.90 -6.36 15.54
C THR A 143 -27.48 -7.46 16.51
N GLU A 144 -26.57 -8.34 16.10
CA GLU A 144 -26.07 -9.46 16.90
C GLU A 144 -24.92 -9.09 17.86
N LEU A 145 -24.35 -7.89 17.72
CA LEU A 145 -23.30 -7.41 18.62
C LEU A 145 -23.88 -7.08 20.00
N THR A 146 -23.16 -7.48 21.04
CA THR A 146 -23.43 -7.02 22.41
C THR A 146 -23.24 -5.51 22.55
N PRO A 147 -23.78 -4.85 23.59
CA PRO A 147 -23.54 -3.43 23.84
C PRO A 147 -22.06 -3.04 23.86
N PHE A 148 -21.20 -3.88 24.45
CA PHE A 148 -19.76 -3.68 24.50
C PHE A 148 -19.11 -3.81 23.11
N GLU A 149 -19.44 -4.86 22.36
CA GLU A 149 -18.91 -5.05 21.00
C GLU A 149 -19.33 -3.91 20.06
N ARG A 150 -20.54 -3.35 20.23
CA ARG A 150 -20.96 -2.14 19.50
C ARG A 150 -20.12 -0.92 19.85
N GLN A 151 -19.73 -0.74 21.12
CA GLN A 151 -18.81 0.34 21.50
C GLN A 151 -17.43 0.14 20.87
N MET A 152 -16.89 -1.07 20.91
CA MET A 152 -15.63 -1.41 20.24
C MET A 152 -15.71 -1.16 18.72
N ALA A 153 -16.83 -1.50 18.08
CA ALA A 153 -17.07 -1.23 16.68
C ALA A 153 -17.07 0.28 16.36
N ARG A 154 -17.62 1.11 17.27
CA ARG A 154 -17.60 2.58 17.13
C ARG A 154 -16.19 3.13 17.28
N ILE A 155 -15.41 2.65 18.25
CA ILE A 155 -13.99 3.04 18.43
C ILE A 155 -13.17 2.65 17.20
N ALA A 156 -13.34 1.42 16.70
CA ALA A 156 -12.69 0.97 15.47
C ALA A 156 -13.10 1.79 14.24
N GLY A 157 -14.33 2.32 14.22
CA GLY A 157 -14.85 3.26 13.24
C GLY A 157 -14.38 4.71 13.42
N GLY A 158 -13.51 4.99 14.40
CA GLY A 158 -12.93 6.31 14.64
C GLY A 158 -13.69 7.19 15.63
N ALA A 159 -14.63 6.64 16.40
CA ALA A 159 -15.29 7.39 17.47
C ALA A 159 -14.26 7.89 18.50
N GLN A 160 -14.44 9.13 18.95
CA GLN A 160 -13.56 9.78 19.92
C GLN A 160 -14.30 9.99 21.24
N LEU A 161 -13.53 10.12 22.33
CA LEU A 161 -14.09 10.58 23.59
C LEU A 161 -14.44 12.05 23.46
N VAL A 162 -15.74 12.35 23.58
CA VAL A 162 -16.28 13.71 23.56
C VAL A 162 -16.81 14.00 24.96
N ALA A 163 -16.56 15.22 25.45
CA ALA A 163 -17.12 15.65 26.71
C ALA A 163 -18.66 15.60 26.63
N ALA A 164 -19.26 14.87 27.55
CA ALA A 164 -20.69 14.87 27.74
C ALA A 164 -21.03 15.88 28.84
N PRO A 165 -21.99 16.78 28.61
CA PRO A 165 -22.48 17.63 29.67
C PRO A 165 -23.24 16.76 30.68
N ASP A 166 -22.57 16.39 31.77
CA ASP A 166 -23.23 15.79 32.92
C ASP A 166 -23.59 16.90 33.90
N THR A 167 -24.88 17.11 34.08
CA THR A 167 -25.43 18.16 34.94
C THR A 167 -25.61 17.70 36.39
N ARG A 168 -25.30 16.43 36.71
CA ARG A 168 -25.57 15.83 38.03
C ARG A 168 -24.35 15.75 38.93
N THR A 169 -23.17 15.59 38.36
CA THR A 169 -21.90 15.54 39.09
C THR A 169 -20.94 16.57 38.51
N GLY A 170 -20.39 17.47 39.33
CA GLY A 170 -19.53 18.58 38.90
C GLY A 170 -18.17 18.20 38.29
N GLY A 171 -18.00 16.96 37.81
CA GLY A 171 -16.82 16.48 37.10
C GLY A 171 -17.08 16.29 35.60
N PRO A 172 -16.03 16.23 34.78
CA PRO A 172 -16.18 16.00 33.35
C PRO A 172 -16.65 14.56 33.07
N ALA A 173 -17.84 14.41 32.50
CA ALA A 173 -18.29 13.15 31.92
C ALA A 173 -17.86 13.07 30.44
N TYR A 174 -17.63 11.85 29.95
CA TYR A 174 -17.24 11.60 28.56
C TYR A 174 -18.13 10.53 27.94
N THR A 175 -18.48 10.72 26.67
CA THR A 175 -19.18 9.72 25.86
C THR A 175 -18.46 9.51 24.54
N LEU A 176 -18.67 8.36 23.89
CA LEU A 176 -18.15 8.10 22.56
C LEU A 176 -19.00 8.85 21.52
N GLY A 177 -18.46 9.95 20.99
CA GLY A 177 -19.07 10.81 19.98
C GLY A 177 -18.23 10.89 18.70
N GLY A 178 -18.77 11.57 17.67
CA GLY A 178 -17.99 11.87 16.45
C GLY A 178 -17.68 10.66 15.57
N ILE A 179 -18.68 9.84 15.24
CA ILE A 179 -18.52 8.88 14.14
C ILE A 179 -18.27 9.70 12.89
N SER A 180 -17.07 9.62 12.29
CA SER A 180 -16.81 10.34 11.05
C SER A 180 -17.79 9.85 9.98
N SER A 181 -18.72 10.69 9.56
CA SER A 181 -19.73 10.39 8.52
C SER A 181 -19.12 10.14 7.11
N GLY A 182 -17.83 9.81 7.02
CA GLY A 182 -17.10 9.60 5.77
C GLY A 182 -16.90 8.13 5.37
N MET A 183 -17.54 7.17 6.04
CA MET A 183 -17.52 5.74 5.66
C MET A 183 -18.92 5.11 5.68
N LEU A 184 -19.89 5.81 5.06
CA LEU A 184 -21.11 5.17 4.55
C LEU A 184 -20.90 4.83 3.07
#